data_AF-A0A2G5L9F7-F1
#
_entry.id   AF-A0A2G5L9F7-F1
#
_cell.length_a   1.000
_cell.length_b   1.000
_cell.length_c   1.000
_cell.angle_alpha   90.00
_cell.angle_beta   90.00
_cell.angle_gamma   90.00
#
_symmetry.space_group_name_H-M   'P 1'
#
loop_
_entity.id
_entity.type
_entity.pdbx_description
1 polymer ?
#
loop_
_entity_poly.entity_id
_entity_poly.type
_entity_poly.pdbx_seq_one_letter_code
_entity_poly.pdbx_strand_id
1 'polypeptide(L)'
;MWNVHIEPQKKNCRNHDSKWVPINKKLNIGLGGNLNQEPIHGLRHPAEPGTTGWFIWSGDYSEDSDFFKPLCVEHLLQMKPELIQFLGLEPGYRFLTDNSGYIDIWKDEELLKI
;
A
#
# COMPACT_ATOMS: atom_id res chain seq x y z
N MET A 1 -8.23 -12.70 -10.04
CA MET A 1 -7.53 -12.42 -11.32
C MET A 1 -6.80 -11.10 -11.18
N TRP A 2 -5.47 -11.04 -11.26
CA TRP A 2 -4.69 -9.81 -10.95
C TRP A 2 -4.97 -8.64 -11.90
N ASN A 3 -5.16 -8.93 -13.19
CA ASN A 3 -5.19 -7.90 -14.23
C ASN A 3 -6.34 -6.90 -14.10
N VAL A 4 -7.43 -7.27 -13.39
CA VAL A 4 -8.57 -6.37 -13.14
C VAL A 4 -8.17 -5.15 -12.31
N HIS A 5 -7.04 -5.20 -11.59
CA HIS A 5 -6.55 -4.11 -10.75
C HIS A 5 -5.59 -3.15 -11.48
N ILE A 6 -5.13 -3.49 -12.70
CA ILE A 6 -4.14 -2.67 -13.43
C ILE A 6 -4.72 -1.31 -13.80
N GLU A 7 -5.93 -1.26 -14.37
CA GLU A 7 -6.55 0.01 -14.76
C GLU A 7 -6.95 0.87 -13.56
N PRO A 8 -7.51 0.33 -12.45
CA PRO A 8 -7.67 1.06 -11.19
C PRO A 8 -6.35 1.67 -10.67
N GLN A 9 -5.26 0.91 -10.67
CA GLN A 9 -3.95 1.41 -10.25
C GLN A 9 -3.51 2.61 -11.10
N LYS A 10 -3.53 2.46 -12.43
CA LYS A 10 -3.15 3.55 -13.34
C LYS A 10 -4.05 4.78 -13.19
N LYS A 11 -5.35 4.58 -12.93
CA LYS A 11 -6.29 5.68 -12.69
C LYS A 11 -5.90 6.46 -11.43
N ASN A 12 -5.64 5.77 -10.32
CA ASN A 12 -5.18 6.44 -9.09
C ASN A 12 -3.85 7.17 -9.31
N CYS A 13 -2.92 6.56 -10.04
CA CYS A 13 -1.64 7.21 -10.35
C CYS A 13 -1.85 8.53 -11.11
N ARG A 14 -2.66 8.53 -12.18
CA ARG A 14 -2.98 9.75 -12.95
C ARG A 14 -3.68 10.82 -12.14
N ASN A 15 -4.58 10.43 -11.23
CA ASN A 15 -5.35 11.39 -10.43
C ASN A 15 -4.49 12.13 -9.37
N HIS A 16 -3.30 11.61 -9.05
CA HIS A 16 -2.46 12.13 -7.97
C HIS A 16 -1.02 12.41 -8.45
N ASP A 17 -0.85 12.63 -9.77
CA ASP A 17 0.44 12.95 -10.41
C ASP A 17 1.57 11.96 -10.09
N SER A 18 1.21 10.69 -9.87
CA SER A 18 2.15 9.60 -9.59
C SER A 18 2.47 8.82 -10.87
N LYS A 19 3.72 8.39 -11.01
CA LYS A 19 4.09 7.38 -12.01
C LYS A 19 3.53 6.02 -11.60
N TRP A 20 2.92 5.32 -12.55
CA TRP A 20 2.51 3.94 -12.32
C TRP A 20 3.73 3.01 -12.29
N VAL A 21 3.98 2.42 -11.12
CA VAL A 21 5.03 1.43 -10.89
C VAL A 21 4.37 0.07 -10.69
N PRO A 22 4.48 -0.86 -11.66
CA PRO A 22 3.92 -2.20 -11.51
C PRO A 22 4.57 -2.93 -10.34
N ILE A 23 3.78 -3.73 -9.61
CA ILE A 23 4.30 -4.58 -8.55
C ILE A 23 4.18 -6.06 -8.92
N ASN A 24 5.14 -6.85 -8.43
CA ASN A 24 5.07 -8.30 -8.54
C ASN A 24 4.31 -8.85 -7.34
N LYS A 25 3.19 -9.54 -7.59
CA LYS A 25 2.32 -10.11 -6.56
C LYS A 25 2.99 -11.17 -5.66
N LYS A 26 4.18 -11.66 -6.04
CA LYS A 26 5.00 -12.59 -5.24
C LYS A 26 5.92 -11.91 -4.23
N LEU A 27 6.00 -10.57 -4.25
CA LEU A 27 6.76 -9.79 -3.28
C LEU A 27 5.91 -9.48 -2.04
N ASN A 28 6.58 -9.03 -0.98
CA ASN A 28 5.94 -8.75 0.30
C ASN A 28 5.67 -7.25 0.52
N ILE A 29 4.60 -6.96 1.25
CA ILE A 29 4.39 -5.71 1.98
C ILE A 29 4.80 -5.92 3.45
N GLY A 30 5.03 -4.84 4.19
CA GLY A 30 4.94 -4.84 5.66
C GLY A 30 3.48 -4.65 6.09
N LEU A 31 2.92 -5.61 6.82
CA LEU A 31 1.57 -5.55 7.39
C LEU A 31 1.63 -5.24 8.88
N GLY A 32 1.02 -4.13 9.31
CA GLY A 32 0.80 -3.79 10.71
C GLY A 32 -0.63 -4.15 11.13
N GLY A 33 -0.78 -5.00 12.14
CA GLY A 33 -2.10 -5.48 12.57
C GLY A 33 -2.74 -6.48 11.60
N ASN A 34 -4.07 -6.42 11.44
CA ASN A 34 -4.85 -7.42 10.68
C ASN A 34 -5.84 -6.83 9.66
N LEU A 35 -5.85 -5.51 9.45
CA LEU A 35 -6.78 -4.80 8.55
C LEU A 35 -8.27 -4.94 8.90
N ASN A 36 -8.58 -5.29 10.16
CA ASN A 36 -9.96 -5.33 10.67
C ASN A 36 -10.36 -4.06 11.43
N GLN A 37 -9.42 -3.13 11.64
CA GLN A 37 -9.67 -1.83 12.25
C GLN A 37 -9.66 -0.75 11.18
N GLU A 38 -10.14 0.43 11.55
CA GLU A 38 -10.21 1.60 10.68
C GLU A 38 -9.53 2.79 11.36
N PRO A 39 -8.98 3.73 10.57
CA PRO A 39 -8.82 3.67 9.12
C PRO A 39 -7.66 2.74 8.71
N ILE A 40 -7.57 2.43 7.42
CA ILE A 40 -6.43 1.74 6.83
C ILE A 40 -5.47 2.77 6.27
N HIS A 41 -4.22 2.67 6.70
CA HIS A 41 -3.12 3.52 6.25
C HIS A 41 -2.19 2.73 5.35
N GLY A 42 -1.55 3.43 4.41
CA GLY A 42 -0.41 2.89 3.70
C GLY A 42 0.62 3.96 3.37
N LEU A 43 1.88 3.55 3.31
CA LEU A 43 2.99 4.35 2.84
C LEU A 43 3.95 3.51 2.00
N ARG A 44 4.63 4.13 1.05
CA ARG A 44 5.58 3.44 0.17
C ARG A 44 6.96 4.06 0.24
N HIS A 45 7.89 3.33 0.85
CA HIS A 45 9.32 3.60 0.74
C HIS A 45 9.89 3.05 -0.58
N PRO A 46 11.10 3.46 -1.00
CA PRO A 46 11.85 2.72 -2.00
C PRO A 46 11.97 1.24 -1.62
N ALA A 47 11.78 0.36 -2.59
CA ALA A 47 11.72 -1.07 -2.33
C ALA A 47 13.11 -1.67 -2.07
N GLU A 48 13.18 -2.58 -1.10
CA GLU A 48 14.34 -3.44 -0.86
C GLU A 48 14.17 -4.79 -1.59
N PRO A 49 15.25 -5.57 -1.80
CA PRO A 49 15.14 -6.90 -2.40
C PRO A 49 14.10 -7.78 -1.70
N GLY A 50 13.10 -8.25 -2.47
CA GLY A 50 12.04 -9.10 -1.96
C GLY A 50 10.80 -8.37 -1.42
N THR A 51 10.82 -7.04 -1.34
CA THR A 51 9.66 -6.24 -0.88
C THR A 51 9.12 -5.35 -1.99
N THR A 52 7.95 -4.79 -1.75
CA THR A 52 7.33 -3.78 -2.62
C THR A 52 7.61 -2.34 -2.19
N GLY A 53 8.20 -2.17 -0.99
CA GLY A 53 8.32 -0.89 -0.28
C GLY A 53 7.05 -0.45 0.45
N TRP A 54 5.92 -1.15 0.28
CA TRP A 54 4.67 -0.81 0.96
C TRP A 54 4.65 -1.28 2.40
N PHE A 55 4.24 -0.38 3.29
CA PHE A 55 3.82 -0.66 4.65
C PHE A 55 2.34 -0.28 4.77
N ILE A 56 1.51 -1.21 5.22
CA ILE A 56 0.06 -1.05 5.32
C ILE A 56 -0.38 -1.50 6.69
N TRP A 57 -1.19 -0.70 7.39
CA TRP A 57 -1.71 -1.04 8.70
C TRP A 57 -3.11 -0.49 8.90
N SER A 58 -3.76 -0.92 9.98
CA SER A 58 -5.10 -0.47 10.37
C SER A 58 -5.14 -0.07 11.83
N GLY A 59 -5.90 0.98 12.14
CA GLY A 59 -5.97 1.51 13.51
C GLY A 59 -4.67 2.23 13.90
N ASP A 60 -4.30 2.12 15.16
CA ASP A 60 -3.16 2.86 15.71
C ASP A 60 -1.82 2.33 15.20
N TYR A 61 -0.93 3.26 14.86
CA TYR A 61 0.47 2.97 14.55
C TYR A 61 1.22 2.59 15.84
N SER A 62 2.12 1.61 15.76
CA SER A 62 3.07 1.29 16.83
C SER A 62 4.51 1.41 16.32
N GLU A 63 5.39 1.92 17.18
CA GLU A 63 6.85 1.95 16.97
C GLU A 63 7.54 0.64 17.36
N ASP A 64 6.77 -0.37 17.79
CA ASP A 64 7.33 -1.67 18.13
C ASP A 64 8.07 -2.28 16.93
N SER A 65 9.28 -2.79 17.19
CA SER A 65 10.16 -3.34 16.15
C SER A 65 9.55 -4.53 15.39
N ASP A 66 8.56 -5.20 15.96
CA ASP A 66 7.85 -6.34 15.37
C ASP A 66 6.44 -5.99 14.87
N PHE A 67 6.09 -4.70 14.83
CA PHE A 67 4.77 -4.22 14.40
C PHE A 67 4.46 -4.63 12.96
N PHE A 68 5.40 -4.41 12.03
CA PHE A 68 5.24 -4.78 10.62
C PHE A 68 5.76 -6.20 10.35
N LYS A 69 4.87 -7.06 9.86
CA LYS A 69 5.17 -8.44 9.49
C LYS A 69 5.04 -8.62 7.98
N PRO A 70 5.90 -9.42 7.33
CA PRO A 70 5.83 -9.61 5.89
C PRO A 70 4.52 -10.29 5.48
N LEU A 71 3.81 -9.71 4.52
CA LEU A 71 2.65 -10.31 3.88
C LEU A 71 2.83 -10.31 2.36
N CYS A 72 2.69 -11.48 1.73
CA CYS A 72 2.71 -11.57 0.27
C CYS A 72 1.53 -10.80 -0.33
N VAL A 73 1.77 -10.04 -1.39
CA VAL A 73 0.72 -9.28 -2.09
C VAL A 73 -0.41 -10.17 -2.59
N GLU A 74 -0.13 -11.42 -2.97
CA GLU A 74 -1.17 -12.37 -3.36
C GLU A 74 -2.13 -12.71 -2.21
N HIS A 75 -1.65 -12.73 -0.96
CA HIS A 75 -2.52 -12.86 0.22
C HIS A 75 -3.28 -11.57 0.52
N LEU A 76 -2.64 -10.40 0.36
CA LEU A 76 -3.35 -9.12 0.47
C LEU A 76 -4.53 -9.06 -0.51
N LEU A 77 -4.34 -9.49 -1.75
CA LEU A 77 -5.40 -9.54 -2.75
C LEU A 77 -6.57 -10.43 -2.32
N GLN A 78 -6.31 -11.52 -1.59
CA GLN A 78 -7.37 -12.41 -1.08
C GLN A 78 -8.09 -11.80 0.12
N MET A 79 -7.37 -11.07 0.98
CA MET A 79 -7.90 -10.48 2.20
C MET A 79 -8.67 -9.17 1.96
N LYS A 80 -8.08 -8.27 1.16
CA LYS A 80 -8.49 -6.88 0.96
C LYS A 80 -8.20 -6.45 -0.50
N PRO A 81 -8.89 -7.04 -1.50
CA PRO A 81 -8.66 -6.76 -2.93
C PRO A 81 -8.80 -5.28 -3.31
N GLU A 82 -9.59 -4.51 -2.57
CA GLU A 82 -9.78 -3.08 -2.72
C GLU A 82 -8.49 -2.27 -2.49
N LEU A 83 -7.55 -2.75 -1.69
CA LEU A 83 -6.28 -2.05 -1.43
C LEU A 83 -5.29 -2.16 -2.59
N ILE A 84 -5.48 -3.14 -3.48
CA ILE A 84 -4.58 -3.38 -4.62
C ILE A 84 -4.53 -2.17 -5.57
N GLN A 85 -5.58 -1.35 -5.59
CA GLN A 85 -5.65 -0.13 -6.40
C GLN A 85 -4.59 0.91 -6.02
N PHE A 86 -4.05 0.88 -4.80
CA PHE A 86 -3.05 1.84 -4.33
C PHE A 86 -1.63 1.41 -4.68
N LEU A 87 -1.41 0.10 -4.86
CA LEU A 87 -0.05 -0.46 -4.94
C LEU A 87 0.74 -0.04 -6.19
N GLY A 88 0.08 0.60 -7.16
CA GLY A 88 0.71 1.18 -8.34
C GLY A 88 1.40 2.53 -8.12
N LEU A 89 1.09 3.25 -7.04
CA LEU A 89 1.68 4.57 -6.76
C LEU A 89 3.18 4.46 -6.53
N GLU A 90 3.99 5.35 -7.10
CA GLU A 90 5.45 5.33 -6.93
C GLU A 90 5.89 5.53 -5.46
N PRO A 91 7.14 5.16 -5.09
CA PRO A 91 7.69 5.48 -3.77
C PRO A 91 7.56 6.97 -3.43
N GLY A 92 7.37 7.28 -2.15
CA GLY A 92 7.06 8.65 -1.73
C GLY A 92 5.58 8.98 -1.66
N TYR A 93 4.70 7.98 -1.67
CA TYR A 93 3.26 8.17 -1.55
C TYR A 93 2.68 7.52 -0.30
N ARG A 94 1.62 8.14 0.21
CA ARG A 94 0.76 7.63 1.26
C ARG A 94 -0.68 7.49 0.77
N PHE A 95 -1.44 6.64 1.43
CA PHE A 95 -2.89 6.63 1.34
C PHE A 95 -3.53 6.44 2.71
N LEU A 96 -4.75 6.93 2.85
CA LEU A 96 -5.66 6.66 3.96
C LEU A 96 -7.02 6.31 3.38
N THR A 97 -7.62 5.21 3.82
CA THR A 97 -8.95 4.81 3.37
C THR A 97 -9.76 4.21 4.50
N ASP A 98 -11.09 4.26 4.37
CA ASP A 98 -12.00 3.59 5.28
C ASP A 98 -13.12 2.81 4.57
N ASN A 99 -13.85 2.01 5.35
CA ASN A 99 -15.02 1.25 4.86
C ASN A 99 -16.21 2.13 4.45
N SER A 100 -16.21 3.44 4.76
CA SER A 100 -17.23 4.38 4.29
C SER A 100 -16.95 4.88 2.86
N GLY A 101 -15.82 4.45 2.28
CA GLY A 101 -15.38 4.83 0.94
C GLY A 101 -14.56 6.12 0.91
N TYR A 102 -14.13 6.63 2.06
CA TYR A 102 -13.15 7.72 2.10
C TYR A 102 -11.82 7.21 1.54
N ILE A 103 -11.19 8.03 0.68
CA ILE A 103 -9.87 7.77 0.11
C ILE A 103 -9.14 9.12 0.07
N ASP A 104 -7.97 9.16 0.70
CA ASP A 104 -7.02 10.26 0.57
C ASP A 104 -5.67 9.68 0.14
N ILE A 105 -5.01 10.33 -0.82
CA ILE A 105 -3.72 9.93 -1.37
C ILE A 105 -2.88 11.18 -1.56
N TRP A 106 -1.69 11.19 -0.98
CA TRP A 106 -0.79 12.34 -1.06
C TRP A 106 0.66 11.89 -1.16
N LYS A 107 1.47 12.80 -1.69
CA LYS A 107 2.92 12.63 -1.78
C LYS A 107 3.58 13.06 -0.47
N ASP A 108 4.52 12.27 0.01
CA ASP A 108 5.38 12.53 1.16
C ASP A 108 6.84 12.22 0.76
N GLU A 109 7.60 13.27 0.47
CA GLU A 109 8.99 13.15 0.02
C GLU A 109 9.94 12.70 1.12
N GLU A 110 9.55 12.79 2.40
CA GLU A 110 10.36 12.28 3.51
C GLU A 110 10.50 10.76 3.44
N LEU A 111 9.55 10.05 2.85
CA LEU A 111 9.63 8.59 2.65
C LEU A 111 10.76 8.17 1.70
N LEU A 112 11.32 9.10 0.93
CA LEU A 112 12.45 8.82 0.03
C LEU A 112 13.81 8.92 0.74
N LYS A 113 13.84 9.43 1.97
CA LYS A 113 15.04 9.68 2.76
C LYS A 113 15.26 8.56 3.79
N ILE A 114 15.45 7.34 3.30
CA ILE A 114 15.82 6.17 4.12
C ILE A 114 17.31 6.16 4.45
#